data_AF-A0A919HTU6-F1
#
_entry.id   AF-A0A919HTU6-F1
#
_cell.length_a   1.000
_cell.length_b   1.000
_cell.length_c   1.000
_cell.angle_alpha   90.00
_cell.angle_beta   90.00
_cell.angle_gamma   90.00
#
_symmetry.space_group_name_H-M   'P 1'
#
loop_
_entity.id
_entity.type
_entity.pdbx_description
1 polymer ?
#
loop_
_entity_poly.entity_id
_entity_poly.type
_entity_poly.pdbx_seq_one_letter_code
_entity_poly.pdbx_strand_id
1 'polypeptide(L)'
;MDFADKQVTEISCHGLGALLAPDTRTVIDIGGQDSKVIQLDAGGNLSDFLMNDKCAAGTGRFLEVISRTLGASVEQLDAITDGVEPHAITSMCTVFAESEVISLRSAGVAPEAILAGVINAMARRSANFIGRLSAQGPLLFTGGVSHCAAFARMLESHVGMAVTTHPDAQFAGAIGAALIGQRQRRRG
;
A
#
# COMPACT_ATOMS: atom_id res chain seq x y z
N MET A 1 -9.74 -20.94 -12.94
CA MET A 1 -10.38 -20.43 -14.17
C MET A 1 -9.97 -21.34 -15.31
N ASP A 2 -10.93 -21.96 -16.01
CA ASP A 2 -10.63 -23.03 -17.00
C ASP A 2 -10.11 -22.53 -18.36
N PHE A 3 -9.99 -21.22 -18.56
CA PHE A 3 -9.50 -20.64 -19.82
C PHE A 3 -8.01 -20.26 -19.80
N ALA A 4 -7.33 -20.36 -18.66
CA ALA A 4 -5.95 -19.88 -18.53
C ALA A 4 -4.95 -21.03 -18.75
N ASP A 5 -3.99 -20.83 -19.66
CA ASP A 5 -2.88 -21.77 -19.92
C ASP A 5 -2.05 -22.04 -18.66
N LYS A 6 -1.96 -21.04 -17.76
CA LYS A 6 -1.35 -21.18 -16.44
C LYS A 6 -1.92 -20.17 -15.46
N GLN A 7 -2.03 -20.61 -14.21
CA GLN A 7 -2.36 -19.77 -13.07
C GLN A 7 -1.11 -19.60 -12.20
N VAL A 8 -0.86 -18.35 -11.79
CA VAL A 8 0.27 -17.98 -10.92
C VAL A 8 -0.23 -17.06 -9.82
N THR A 9 0.42 -17.13 -8.66
CA THR A 9 0.00 -16.34 -7.51
C THR A 9 0.31 -14.87 -7.71
N GLU A 10 -0.57 -13.98 -7.25
CA GLU A 10 -0.33 -12.55 -7.27
C GLU A 10 0.93 -12.14 -6.51
N ILE A 11 1.32 -12.88 -5.47
CA ILE A 11 2.58 -12.66 -4.74
C ILE A 11 3.78 -12.83 -5.67
N SER A 12 3.80 -13.91 -6.48
CA SER A 12 4.88 -14.13 -7.45
C SER A 12 4.90 -13.03 -8.52
N CYS A 13 3.71 -12.60 -8.95
CA CYS A 13 3.55 -11.55 -9.94
C CYS A 13 4.03 -10.19 -9.41
N HIS A 14 3.56 -9.74 -8.25
CA HIS A 14 4.01 -8.48 -7.65
C HIS A 14 5.50 -8.52 -7.27
N GLY A 15 6.01 -9.67 -6.80
CA GLY A 15 7.44 -9.85 -6.56
C GLY A 15 8.28 -9.64 -7.83
N LEU A 16 7.82 -10.11 -8.99
CA LEU A 16 8.47 -9.81 -10.27
C LEU A 16 8.22 -8.37 -10.73
N GLY A 17 7.08 -7.78 -10.39
CA GLY A 17 6.77 -6.36 -10.63
C GLY A 17 7.78 -5.41 -10.00
N ALA A 18 8.61 -5.88 -9.05
CA ALA A 18 9.73 -5.14 -8.48
C ALA A 18 10.73 -4.58 -9.51
N LEU A 19 10.80 -5.14 -10.72
CA LEU A 19 11.62 -4.60 -11.81
C LEU A 19 11.33 -3.15 -12.17
N LEU A 20 10.14 -2.63 -11.80
CA LEU A 20 9.78 -1.23 -12.00
C LEU A 20 10.72 -0.27 -11.23
N ALA A 21 11.35 -0.77 -10.17
CA ALA A 21 12.40 -0.08 -9.43
C ALA A 21 13.58 -1.04 -9.25
N PRO A 22 14.63 -0.95 -10.10
CA PRO A 22 15.85 -1.71 -9.92
C PRO A 22 16.39 -1.58 -8.48
N ASP A 23 16.99 -2.64 -7.97
CA ASP A 23 17.51 -2.76 -6.59
C ASP A 23 16.48 -2.94 -5.47
N THR A 24 15.17 -2.99 -5.77
CA THR A 24 14.12 -3.30 -4.78
C THR A 24 14.45 -4.58 -4.00
N ARG A 25 14.41 -4.49 -2.66
CA ARG A 25 14.55 -5.63 -1.74
C ARG A 25 13.25 -6.04 -1.08
N THR A 26 12.30 -5.12 -1.02
CA THR A 26 10.96 -5.41 -0.48
C THR A 26 9.91 -4.70 -1.32
N VAL A 27 8.85 -5.41 -1.70
CA VAL A 27 7.63 -4.83 -2.27
C VAL A 27 6.57 -4.74 -1.18
N ILE A 28 6.00 -3.56 -0.97
CA ILE A 28 4.77 -3.37 -0.19
C ILE A 28 3.64 -3.10 -1.18
N ASP A 29 2.69 -4.01 -1.29
CA ASP A 29 1.51 -3.86 -2.14
C ASP A 29 0.31 -3.53 -1.26
N ILE A 30 -0.35 -2.39 -1.49
CA ILE A 30 -1.58 -2.03 -0.78
C ILE A 30 -2.71 -1.89 -1.79
N GLY A 31 -3.51 -2.94 -1.88
CA GLY A 31 -4.70 -3.02 -2.70
C GLY A 31 -5.94 -2.44 -2.02
N GLY A 32 -7.10 -2.64 -2.64
CA GLY A 32 -8.38 -2.21 -2.08
C GLY A 32 -8.79 -3.02 -0.85
N GLN A 33 -8.55 -4.32 -0.84
CA GLN A 33 -9.08 -5.25 0.17
C GLN A 33 -8.01 -6.00 0.96
N ASP A 34 -6.79 -6.03 0.47
CA ASP A 34 -5.67 -6.68 1.10
C ASP A 34 -4.39 -5.84 0.99
N SER A 35 -3.37 -6.26 1.72
CA SER A 35 -2.02 -5.70 1.68
C SER A 35 -0.99 -6.80 1.79
N LYS A 36 0.17 -6.62 1.17
CA LYS A 36 1.25 -7.63 1.11
C LYS A 36 2.61 -7.00 1.34
N VAL A 37 3.47 -7.75 2.00
CA VAL A 37 4.91 -7.47 2.06
C VAL A 37 5.61 -8.65 1.40
N ILE A 38 6.45 -8.40 0.41
CA ILE A 38 7.15 -9.42 -0.37
C ILE A 38 8.64 -9.11 -0.30
N GLN A 39 9.42 -10.00 0.28
CA GLN A 39 10.87 -9.86 0.33
C GLN A 39 11.52 -10.53 -0.88
N LEU A 40 12.57 -9.89 -1.36
CA LEU A 40 13.38 -10.37 -2.48
C LEU A 40 14.82 -10.62 -2.01
N ASP A 41 15.40 -11.72 -2.49
CA ASP A 41 16.80 -12.03 -2.28
C ASP A 41 17.74 -11.13 -3.11
N ALA A 42 19.05 -11.38 -2.98
CA ALA A 42 20.09 -10.67 -3.72
C ALA A 42 19.86 -10.68 -5.25
N GLY A 43 19.31 -11.76 -5.78
CA GLY A 43 19.01 -11.98 -7.20
C GLY A 43 17.62 -11.53 -7.65
N GLY A 44 16.83 -10.89 -6.77
CA GLY A 44 15.48 -10.43 -7.07
C GLY A 44 14.43 -11.54 -7.09
N ASN A 45 14.72 -12.71 -6.52
CA ASN A 45 13.73 -13.78 -6.37
C ASN A 45 12.96 -13.60 -5.07
N LEU A 46 11.68 -13.98 -5.07
CA LEU A 46 10.86 -14.02 -3.87
C LEU A 46 11.48 -14.94 -2.83
N SER A 47 11.81 -14.39 -1.66
CA SER A 47 12.39 -15.13 -0.53
C SER A 47 11.38 -15.41 0.57
N ASP A 48 10.53 -14.44 0.89
CA ASP A 48 9.47 -14.56 1.90
C ASP A 48 8.33 -13.57 1.62
N PHE A 49 7.17 -13.78 2.23
CA PHE A 49 6.03 -12.86 2.12
C PHE A 49 5.08 -12.91 3.31
N LEU A 50 4.36 -11.81 3.51
CA LEU A 50 3.20 -11.72 4.38
C LEU A 50 2.03 -11.09 3.62
N MET A 51 0.83 -11.55 3.92
CA MET A 51 -0.41 -10.97 3.40
C MET A 51 -1.40 -10.75 4.54
N ASN A 52 -2.11 -9.63 4.46
CA ASN A 52 -3.26 -9.34 5.31
C ASN A 52 -4.48 -9.07 4.43
N ASP A 53 -5.40 -10.04 4.42
CA ASP A 53 -6.66 -10.05 3.68
C ASP A 53 -7.91 -10.03 4.58
N LYS A 54 -7.72 -10.13 5.91
CA LYS A 54 -8.82 -10.24 6.89
C LYS A 54 -9.28 -8.90 7.44
N CYS A 55 -8.52 -7.84 7.21
CA CYS A 55 -8.73 -6.55 7.87
C CYS A 55 -8.53 -5.40 6.91
N ALA A 56 -9.57 -4.58 6.74
CA ALA A 56 -9.53 -3.36 5.94
C ALA A 56 -8.58 -2.29 6.51
N ALA A 57 -8.28 -2.35 7.81
CA ALA A 57 -7.33 -1.46 8.47
C ALA A 57 -5.93 -1.68 7.86
N GLY A 58 -5.52 -0.81 6.95
CA GLY A 58 -4.29 -0.99 6.16
C GLY A 58 -4.51 -1.24 4.67
N THR A 59 -5.72 -1.08 4.15
CA THR A 59 -6.04 -1.22 2.73
C THR A 59 -6.69 0.05 2.17
N GLY A 60 -6.79 0.16 0.86
CA GLY A 60 -7.46 1.27 0.19
C GLY A 60 -8.93 1.44 0.62
N ARG A 61 -9.62 0.35 1.01
CA ARG A 61 -11.00 0.42 1.52
C ARG A 61 -11.11 1.24 2.80
N PHE A 62 -10.10 1.21 3.66
CA PHE A 62 -10.08 2.06 4.85
C PHE A 62 -10.02 3.54 4.48
N LEU A 63 -9.12 3.93 3.58
CA LEU A 63 -9.04 5.30 3.08
C LEU A 63 -10.33 5.73 2.38
N GLU A 64 -10.92 4.86 1.55
CA GLU A 64 -12.16 5.14 0.83
C GLU A 64 -13.33 5.45 1.78
N VAL A 65 -13.53 4.61 2.81
CA VAL A 65 -14.61 4.80 3.79
C VAL A 65 -14.43 6.13 4.52
N ILE A 66 -13.25 6.38 5.08
CA ILE A 66 -13.00 7.56 5.91
C ILE A 66 -13.03 8.85 5.09
N SER A 67 -12.45 8.83 3.88
CA SER A 67 -12.46 10.00 2.97
C SER A 67 -13.90 10.38 2.62
N ARG A 68 -14.72 9.39 2.27
CA ARG A 68 -16.14 9.61 1.94
C ARG A 68 -16.91 10.17 3.13
N THR A 69 -16.66 9.71 4.35
CA THR A 69 -17.29 10.24 5.58
C THR A 69 -16.96 11.72 5.80
N LEU A 70 -15.79 12.17 5.36
CA LEU A 70 -15.38 13.59 5.38
C LEU A 70 -15.74 14.37 4.11
N GLY A 71 -16.41 13.74 3.14
CA GLY A 71 -16.83 14.39 1.90
C GLY A 71 -15.73 14.54 0.84
N ALA A 72 -14.69 13.71 0.91
CA ALA A 72 -13.56 13.68 -0.03
C ALA A 72 -13.46 12.31 -0.74
N SER A 73 -12.67 12.25 -1.81
CA SER A 73 -12.26 11.01 -2.47
C SER A 73 -10.78 10.70 -2.24
N VAL A 74 -10.37 9.45 -2.52
CA VAL A 74 -8.98 9.01 -2.32
C VAL A 74 -8.02 9.77 -3.25
N GLU A 75 -8.48 10.11 -4.46
CA GLU A 75 -7.73 10.85 -5.48
C GLU A 75 -7.44 12.30 -5.06
N GLN A 76 -8.21 12.84 -4.11
CA GLN A 76 -8.05 14.21 -3.62
C GLN A 76 -7.13 14.30 -2.40
N LEU A 77 -6.74 13.16 -1.81
CA LEU A 77 -6.01 13.13 -0.53
C LEU A 77 -4.72 13.93 -0.56
N ASP A 78 -3.92 13.80 -1.62
CA ASP A 78 -2.66 14.53 -1.72
C ASP A 78 -2.89 16.05 -1.77
N ALA A 79 -3.88 16.51 -2.53
CA ALA A 79 -4.20 17.94 -2.63
C ALA A 79 -4.77 18.51 -1.31
N ILE A 80 -5.57 17.72 -0.59
CA ILE A 80 -6.19 18.14 0.67
C ILE A 80 -5.19 18.15 1.82
N THR A 81 -4.24 17.22 1.83
CA THR A 81 -3.32 17.02 2.97
C THR A 81 -1.93 17.64 2.77
N ASP A 82 -1.71 18.33 1.66
CA ASP A 82 -0.43 18.97 1.38
C ASP A 82 -0.08 20.06 2.40
N GLY A 83 1.09 19.93 3.03
CA GLY A 83 1.54 20.84 4.08
C GLY A 83 0.68 20.84 5.37
N VAL A 84 -0.23 19.88 5.54
CA VAL A 84 -1.13 19.82 6.70
C VAL A 84 -0.53 18.98 7.81
N GLU A 85 -0.54 19.52 9.04
CA GLU A 85 -0.11 18.77 10.22
C GLU A 85 -1.16 17.70 10.59
N PRO A 86 -0.77 16.40 10.72
CA PRO A 86 -1.71 15.33 11.03
C PRO A 86 -2.34 15.44 12.42
N HIS A 87 -3.67 15.35 12.50
CA HIS A 87 -4.34 15.10 13.79
C HIS A 87 -4.18 13.62 14.18
N ALA A 88 -3.92 13.33 15.45
CA ALA A 88 -3.72 11.94 15.87
C ALA A 88 -5.02 11.12 15.75
N ILE A 89 -4.95 9.97 15.07
CA ILE A 89 -6.02 8.97 15.02
C ILE A 89 -5.64 7.78 15.88
N THR A 90 -6.55 7.36 16.75
CA THR A 90 -6.33 6.31 17.75
C THR A 90 -6.84 4.95 17.29
N SER A 91 -7.92 4.91 16.51
CA SER A 91 -8.56 3.67 16.08
C SER A 91 -8.14 3.27 14.67
N MET A 92 -7.71 2.01 14.50
CA MET A 92 -7.47 1.43 13.18
C MET A 92 -8.63 0.56 12.69
N CYS A 93 -9.51 0.07 13.57
CA CYS A 93 -10.73 -0.61 13.13
C CYS A 93 -11.58 0.36 12.32
N THR A 94 -11.86 0.05 11.04
CA THR A 94 -12.56 0.97 10.13
C THR A 94 -13.86 1.52 10.71
N VAL A 95 -14.65 0.69 11.38
CA VAL A 95 -15.92 1.09 12.00
C VAL A 95 -15.70 2.08 13.15
N PHE A 96 -14.69 1.86 13.99
CA PHE A 96 -14.39 2.77 15.11
C PHE A 96 -13.67 4.04 14.65
N ALA A 97 -12.81 3.92 13.65
CA ALA A 97 -12.14 5.05 13.00
C ALA A 97 -13.17 5.99 12.35
N GLU A 98 -14.20 5.44 11.70
CA GLU A 98 -15.29 6.23 11.13
C GLU A 98 -16.02 7.05 12.21
N SER A 99 -16.40 6.39 13.32
CA SER A 99 -17.01 7.07 14.47
C SER A 99 -16.10 8.14 15.11
N GLU A 100 -14.80 7.83 15.24
CA GLU A 100 -13.79 8.78 15.75
C GLU A 100 -13.72 10.02 14.85
N VAL A 101 -13.63 9.83 13.53
CA VAL A 101 -13.57 10.90 12.54
C VAL A 101 -14.82 11.78 12.55
N ILE A 102 -16.02 11.19 12.66
CA ILE A 102 -17.28 11.94 12.81
C ILE A 102 -17.27 12.78 14.09
N SER A 103 -16.76 12.23 15.18
CA SER A 103 -16.68 12.89 16.47
C SER A 103 -15.70 14.08 16.43
N LEU A 104 -14.51 13.89 15.85
CA LEU A 104 -13.51 14.94 15.65
C LEU A 104 -14.05 16.08 14.79
N ARG A 105 -14.74 15.75 13.69
CA ARG A 105 -15.37 16.76 12.83
C ARG A 105 -16.44 17.55 13.60
N SER A 106 -17.27 16.87 14.40
CA SER A 106 -18.29 17.52 15.22
C SER A 106 -17.69 18.40 16.31
N ALA A 107 -16.48 18.08 16.79
CA ALA A 107 -15.71 18.89 17.72
C ALA A 107 -14.96 20.06 17.05
N GLY A 108 -15.10 20.25 15.74
CA GLY A 108 -14.51 21.36 15.00
C GLY A 108 -13.08 21.13 14.53
N VAL A 109 -12.56 19.90 14.57
CA VAL A 109 -11.25 19.58 13.99
C VAL A 109 -11.34 19.66 12.46
N ALA A 110 -10.36 20.31 11.85
CA ALA A 110 -10.31 20.54 10.42
C ALA A 110 -10.25 19.21 9.63
N PRO A 111 -11.11 18.98 8.61
CA PRO A 111 -11.16 17.73 7.86
C PRO A 111 -9.81 17.31 7.25
N GLU A 112 -9.04 18.27 6.76
CA GLU A 112 -7.70 18.06 6.20
C GLU A 112 -6.72 17.50 7.23
N ALA A 113 -6.75 18.00 8.47
CA ALA A 113 -5.92 17.51 9.57
C ALA A 113 -6.32 16.08 9.97
N ILE A 114 -7.63 15.78 9.96
CA ILE A 114 -8.14 14.43 10.21
C ILE A 114 -7.67 13.47 9.10
N LEU A 115 -7.80 13.85 7.82
CA LEU A 115 -7.37 13.02 6.69
C LEU A 115 -5.85 12.76 6.72
N ALA A 116 -5.05 13.79 6.97
CA ALA A 116 -3.61 13.64 7.16
C ALA A 116 -3.29 12.67 8.33
N GLY A 117 -4.06 12.75 9.40
CA GLY A 117 -4.04 11.82 10.54
C GLY A 117 -4.31 10.36 10.17
N VAL A 118 -5.34 10.14 9.36
CA VAL A 118 -5.76 8.82 8.87
C VAL A 118 -4.69 8.19 7.98
N ILE A 119 -4.12 8.97 7.05
CA ILE A 119 -3.01 8.54 6.19
C ILE A 119 -1.80 8.16 7.06
N ASN A 120 -1.44 9.02 8.02
CA ASN A 120 -0.30 8.79 8.91
C ASN A 120 -0.48 7.53 9.79
N ALA A 121 -1.69 7.34 10.35
CA ALA A 121 -2.01 6.16 11.15
C ALA A 121 -1.94 4.87 10.33
N MET A 122 -2.41 4.91 9.09
CA MET A 122 -2.32 3.77 8.16
C MET A 122 -0.88 3.51 7.73
N ALA A 123 -0.09 4.55 7.42
CA ALA A 123 1.33 4.42 7.08
C ALA A 123 2.13 3.78 8.23
N ARG A 124 1.92 4.24 9.47
CA ARG A 124 2.51 3.64 10.68
C ARG A 124 2.14 2.17 10.82
N ARG A 125 0.89 1.80 10.55
CA ARG A 125 0.45 0.40 10.59
C ARG A 125 1.15 -0.43 9.51
N SER A 126 1.27 0.08 8.29
CA SER A 126 1.98 -0.59 7.20
C SER A 126 3.47 -0.76 7.52
N ALA A 127 4.12 0.22 8.15
CA ALA A 127 5.49 0.09 8.63
C ALA A 127 5.65 -1.06 9.65
N ASN A 128 4.72 -1.17 10.61
CA ASN A 128 4.71 -2.31 11.54
C ASN A 128 4.50 -3.65 10.81
N PHE A 129 3.67 -3.67 9.77
CA PHE A 129 3.45 -4.88 8.98
C PHE A 129 4.71 -5.30 8.22
N ILE A 130 5.40 -4.36 7.60
CA ILE A 130 6.70 -4.53 6.94
C ILE A 130 7.76 -5.06 7.93
N GLY A 131 7.82 -4.48 9.14
CA GLY A 131 8.79 -4.87 10.17
C GLY A 131 8.69 -6.32 10.63
N ARG A 132 7.54 -6.98 10.46
CA ARG A 132 7.35 -8.40 10.84
C ARG A 132 8.19 -9.37 10.02
N LEU A 133 8.64 -8.99 8.83
CA LEU A 133 9.53 -9.80 7.99
C LEU A 133 11.02 -9.43 8.15
N SER A 134 11.38 -8.49 9.03
CA SER A 134 12.73 -7.89 9.01
C SER A 134 13.11 -7.40 7.61
N ALA A 135 12.14 -6.76 6.94
CA ALA A 135 12.26 -6.25 5.57
C ALA A 135 13.49 -5.37 5.39
N GLN A 136 14.13 -5.51 4.23
CA GLN A 136 15.26 -4.68 3.83
C GLN A 136 14.83 -3.72 2.72
N GLY A 137 15.41 -2.52 2.72
CA GLY A 137 15.23 -1.55 1.64
C GLY A 137 16.25 -1.73 0.51
N PRO A 138 16.05 -1.03 -0.62
CA PRO A 138 14.94 -0.11 -0.92
C PRO A 138 13.57 -0.79 -1.05
N LEU A 139 12.51 -0.05 -0.70
CA LEU A 139 11.13 -0.52 -0.83
C LEU A 139 10.50 0.00 -2.11
N LEU A 140 9.79 -0.87 -2.81
CA LEU A 140 8.84 -0.48 -3.85
C LEU A 140 7.42 -0.55 -3.29
N PHE A 141 6.70 0.56 -3.36
CA PHE A 141 5.30 0.66 -2.98
C PHE A 141 4.38 0.51 -4.20
N THR A 142 3.51 -0.51 -4.19
CA THR A 142 2.60 -0.85 -5.29
C THR A 142 1.14 -0.91 -4.84
N GLY A 143 0.24 -1.14 -5.81
CA GLY A 143 -1.20 -1.22 -5.58
C GLY A 143 -1.90 0.13 -5.76
N GLY A 144 -3.21 0.17 -5.54
CA GLY A 144 -4.00 1.39 -5.80
C GLY A 144 -3.64 2.56 -4.88
N VAL A 145 -3.21 2.28 -3.65
CA VAL A 145 -2.83 3.33 -2.69
C VAL A 145 -1.46 3.95 -3.02
N SER A 146 -0.68 3.34 -3.91
CA SER A 146 0.62 3.87 -4.36
C SER A 146 0.56 5.21 -5.09
N HIS A 147 -0.65 5.62 -5.50
CA HIS A 147 -0.93 6.95 -6.07
C HIS A 147 -1.01 8.06 -5.02
N CYS A 148 -1.09 7.74 -3.72
CA CYS A 148 -1.10 8.73 -2.64
C CYS A 148 0.35 9.04 -2.21
N ALA A 149 0.88 10.15 -2.69
CA ALA A 149 2.24 10.59 -2.40
C ALA A 149 2.43 10.94 -0.90
N ALA A 150 1.40 11.48 -0.24
CA ALA A 150 1.41 11.73 1.20
C ALA A 150 1.61 10.42 1.99
N PHE A 151 0.93 9.34 1.58
CA PHE A 151 1.11 8.03 2.18
C PHE A 151 2.55 7.51 2.00
N ALA A 152 3.10 7.61 0.79
CA ALA A 152 4.46 7.15 0.51
C ALA A 152 5.50 7.88 1.39
N ARG A 153 5.40 9.21 1.51
CA ARG A 153 6.29 10.03 2.37
C ARG A 153 6.16 9.67 3.85
N MET A 154 4.93 9.52 4.35
CA MET A 154 4.71 9.14 5.75
C MET A 154 5.21 7.71 6.00
N LEU A 155 5.02 6.79 5.06
CA LEU A 155 5.52 5.43 5.16
C LEU A 155 7.06 5.42 5.25
N GLU A 156 7.74 6.13 4.34
CA GLU A 156 9.20 6.31 4.34
C GLU A 156 9.72 6.76 5.72
N SER A 157 9.07 7.77 6.31
CA SER A 157 9.41 8.26 7.65
C SER A 157 9.24 7.19 8.73
N HIS A 158 8.19 6.35 8.67
CA HIS A 158 7.94 5.31 9.68
C HIS A 158 8.84 4.09 9.52
N VAL A 159 9.23 3.73 8.29
CA VAL A 159 10.13 2.59 8.04
C VAL A 159 11.61 2.96 8.18
N GLY A 160 11.96 4.25 8.07
CA GLY A 160 13.36 4.70 8.15
C GLY A 160 14.22 4.20 6.98
N MET A 161 13.59 3.90 5.84
CA MET A 161 14.20 3.35 4.64
C MET A 161 13.56 3.98 3.42
N ALA A 162 14.32 4.10 2.32
CA ALA A 162 13.80 4.66 1.08
C ALA A 162 12.57 3.91 0.58
N VAL A 163 11.48 4.65 0.34
CA VAL A 163 10.24 4.12 -0.26
C VAL A 163 10.03 4.80 -1.61
N THR A 164 9.99 3.99 -2.66
CA THR A 164 9.78 4.48 -4.02
C THR A 164 8.46 3.93 -4.58
N THR A 165 7.90 4.64 -5.55
CA THR A 165 6.73 4.19 -6.33
C THR A 165 7.06 4.33 -7.82
N HIS A 166 6.19 3.83 -8.68
CA HIS A 166 6.30 3.92 -10.13
C HIS A 166 4.93 4.30 -10.72
N PRO A 167 4.85 5.05 -11.84
CA PRO A 167 3.57 5.35 -12.49
C PRO A 167 2.70 4.10 -12.78
N ASP A 168 3.36 2.98 -13.11
CA ASP A 168 2.71 1.69 -13.36
C ASP A 168 2.61 0.78 -12.12
N ALA A 169 2.88 1.29 -10.91
CA ALA A 169 2.95 0.46 -9.70
C ALA A 169 1.62 -0.24 -9.37
N GLN A 170 0.47 0.35 -9.70
CA GLN A 170 -0.83 -0.32 -9.60
C GLN A 170 -0.93 -1.56 -10.50
N PHE A 171 -0.16 -1.61 -11.60
CA PHE A 171 -0.15 -2.70 -12.57
C PHE A 171 0.99 -3.71 -12.33
N ALA A 172 1.75 -3.60 -11.23
CA ALA A 172 2.90 -4.45 -10.94
C ALA A 172 2.59 -5.95 -11.05
N GLY A 173 1.43 -6.40 -10.53
CA GLY A 173 0.98 -7.79 -10.67
C GLY A 173 0.73 -8.20 -12.13
N ALA A 174 0.09 -7.36 -12.94
CA ALA A 174 -0.14 -7.66 -14.35
C ALA A 174 1.18 -7.74 -15.14
N ILE A 175 2.12 -6.84 -14.86
CA ILE A 175 3.46 -6.82 -15.45
C ILE A 175 4.23 -8.09 -15.09
N GLY A 176 4.22 -8.48 -13.82
CA GLY A 176 4.84 -9.74 -13.38
C GLY A 176 4.24 -10.97 -14.05
N ALA A 177 2.92 -11.04 -14.16
CA ALA A 177 2.23 -12.12 -14.86
C ALA A 177 2.64 -12.20 -16.34
N ALA A 178 2.72 -11.07 -17.04
CA ALA A 178 3.14 -11.00 -18.43
C ALA A 178 4.57 -11.53 -18.62
N LEU A 179 5.48 -11.22 -17.71
CA LEU A 179 6.87 -11.69 -17.75
C LEU A 179 6.99 -13.18 -17.47
N ILE A 180 6.20 -13.70 -16.54
CA ILE A 180 6.11 -15.16 -16.30
C ILE A 180 5.65 -15.87 -17.58
N GLY A 181 4.63 -15.34 -18.26
CA GLY A 181 4.15 -15.86 -19.54
C GLY A 181 5.22 -15.81 -20.63
N GLN A 182 5.92 -14.68 -20.76
CA GLN A 182 7.02 -14.52 -21.73
C GLN A 182 8.16 -15.52 -21.49
N ARG A 183 8.56 -15.72 -20.23
CA ARG A 183 9.62 -16.69 -19.86
C ARG A 183 9.23 -18.13 -20.20
N GLN A 184 7.95 -18.48 -20.12
CA GLN A 184 7.47 -19.81 -20.50
C GLN A 184 7.47 -20.02 -22.00
N ARG A 185 6.99 -19.03 -22.78
CA ARG A 185 7.05 -19.09 -24.24
C ARG A 185 8.46 -19.23 -24.81
N ARG A 186 9.48 -18.71 -24.12
CA ARG A 186 10.89 -18.84 -24.53
C ARG A 186 11.52 -20.18 -24.16
N ARG A 187 10.88 -20.98 -23.30
CA ARG A 187 11.38 -22.28 -22.81
C ARG A 187 10.74 -23.47 -23.53
N GLY A 188 9.63 -23.27 -24.23
CA GLY A 188 9.02 -24.23 -25.14
C GLY A 188 9.39 -23.90 -26.58
#